data_AF-A0A915PN22-F1
#
_entry.id   AF-A0A915PN22-F1
#
_cell.length_a   1.000
_cell.length_b   1.000
_cell.length_c   1.000
_cell.angle_alpha   90.00
_cell.angle_beta   90.00
_cell.angle_gamma   90.00
#
_symmetry.space_group_name_H-M   'P 1'
#
loop_
_entity.id
_entity.type
_entity.pdbx_description
1 polymer ?
#
loop_
_entity_poly.entity_id
_entity_poly.type
_entity_poly.pdbx_seq_one_letter_code
_entity_poly.pdbx_strand_id
1 'polypeptide(L)'
;MADNNKMQVLPSSNEETVEAGDQTLARKPTKSIRGKSEIVRITDETFDDDHREVDEVETNKISDDMIKKLLICNKNDATEIKDNPPKTPEQLEEEELLQEIAKRPLESFKNMKDIPDAIAKVYYKDITRRWKESEARIKETESLLSSVKYEDRSLEEDRLEILGELLDKATQSFEIYEEHENRKVPYGHRLVLETRLLIVFNNAVNLIYKIIGEFDKLKGDQVGVNDERDQLRYEIRYCDAVYTEVHERFLKSYLEMEW
;
A
#
# COMPACT_ATOMS: atom_id res chain seq x y z
N MET A 1 -78.73 22.18 44.40
CA MET A 1 -77.34 22.42 43.97
C MET A 1 -77.24 21.81 42.59
N ALA A 2 -77.56 22.56 41.53
CA ALA A 2 -76.67 23.51 40.81
C ALA A 2 -75.52 22.76 40.12
N ASP A 3 -75.15 22.99 38.86
CA ASP A 3 -75.72 23.79 37.78
C ASP A 3 -75.04 23.39 36.46
N ASN A 4 -75.77 23.51 35.36
CA ASN A 4 -75.38 23.93 34.01
C ASN A 4 -73.95 24.44 33.76
N ASN A 5 -73.38 24.10 32.59
CA ASN A 5 -73.06 25.00 31.46
C ASN A 5 -72.10 24.31 30.45
N LYS A 6 -72.40 24.25 29.14
CA LYS A 6 -72.33 25.31 28.09
C LYS A 6 -70.89 25.82 27.88
N MET A 7 -70.40 26.22 26.71
CA MET A 7 -70.84 26.38 25.31
C MET A 7 -69.58 26.82 24.52
N GLN A 8 -69.60 26.62 23.19
CA GLN A 8 -69.22 27.52 22.07
C GLN A 8 -68.16 28.64 22.26
N VAL A 9 -67.36 29.01 21.25
CA VAL A 9 -67.76 29.91 20.13
C VAL A 9 -66.62 30.01 19.07
N LEU A 10 -66.95 29.82 17.77
CA LEU A 10 -66.26 30.26 16.53
C LEU A 10 -66.41 31.79 16.34
N PRO A 11 -65.99 32.49 15.25
CA PRO A 11 -64.87 32.38 14.31
C PRO A 11 -64.09 33.73 14.19
N SER A 12 -63.07 33.84 13.34
CA SER A 12 -62.79 35.11 12.67
C SER A 12 -62.20 34.89 11.28
N SER A 13 -63.01 35.26 10.30
CA SER A 13 -62.70 35.55 8.91
C SER A 13 -61.53 36.51 8.75
N ASN A 14 -60.75 36.33 7.69
CA ASN A 14 -60.52 37.37 6.70
C ASN A 14 -59.95 36.71 5.43
N GLU A 15 -60.80 36.61 4.41
CA GLU A 15 -60.34 36.66 3.02
C GLU A 15 -59.93 38.11 2.75
N GLU A 16 -58.71 38.30 2.25
CA GLU A 16 -58.38 39.43 1.40
C GLU A 16 -57.42 38.94 0.31
N THR A 17 -57.99 38.71 -0.88
CA THR A 17 -57.28 38.65 -2.15
C THR A 17 -56.84 40.05 -2.56
N VAL A 18 -55.55 40.25 -2.85
CA VAL A 18 -55.05 41.36 -3.67
C VAL A 18 -53.97 40.85 -4.64
N GLU A 19 -54.08 41.31 -5.88
CA GLU A 19 -53.39 40.90 -7.09
C GLU A 19 -51.88 41.18 -7.16
N ALA A 20 -51.22 40.33 -7.96
CA ALA A 20 -50.11 40.56 -8.89
C ALA A 20 -48.96 41.51 -8.50
N GLY A 21 -47.77 40.93 -8.32
CA GLY A 21 -46.49 41.62 -8.29
C GLY A 21 -45.36 40.67 -8.72
N ASP A 22 -44.70 41.06 -9.79
CA ASP A 22 -43.76 40.37 -10.68
C ASP A 22 -42.44 39.85 -10.03
N GLN A 23 -41.72 39.02 -10.80
CA GLN A 23 -40.33 38.55 -10.65
C GLN A 23 -40.07 37.21 -9.94
N THR A 24 -40.21 36.11 -10.68
CA THR A 24 -39.43 34.90 -10.44
C THR A 24 -38.38 34.73 -11.54
N LEU A 25 -37.13 35.04 -11.20
CA LEU A 25 -35.94 34.70 -12.00
C LEU A 25 -35.90 33.18 -12.21
N ALA A 26 -36.18 32.76 -13.44
CA ALA A 26 -36.01 31.38 -13.88
C ALA A 26 -34.52 31.00 -13.81
N ARG A 27 -34.13 30.33 -12.72
CA ARG A 27 -32.80 29.73 -12.56
C ARG A 27 -32.70 28.54 -13.53
N LYS A 28 -31.98 28.74 -14.64
CA LYS A 28 -31.68 27.68 -15.61
C LYS A 28 -30.91 26.55 -14.88
N PRO A 29 -31.27 25.27 -15.07
CA PRO A 29 -30.48 24.18 -14.52
C PRO A 29 -29.15 24.11 -15.27
N THR A 30 -28.07 24.46 -14.58
CA THR A 30 -26.70 24.16 -15.04
C THR A 30 -26.55 22.65 -15.09
N LYS A 31 -26.50 22.11 -16.30
CA LYS A 31 -26.11 20.72 -16.55
C LYS A 31 -24.75 20.49 -15.90
N SER A 32 -24.73 19.68 -14.85
CA SER A 32 -23.50 19.16 -14.27
C SER A 32 -22.78 18.35 -15.35
N ILE A 33 -21.63 18.86 -15.79
CA ILE A 33 -20.74 18.18 -16.71
C ILE A 33 -20.01 17.13 -15.85
N ARG A 34 -20.54 15.92 -15.92
CA ARG A 34 -20.00 14.68 -15.35
C ARG A 34 -18.53 14.51 -15.72
N GLY A 35 -17.63 14.96 -14.85
CA GLY A 35 -16.27 14.44 -14.80
C GLY A 35 -16.37 12.97 -14.39
N LYS A 36 -15.87 12.07 -15.23
CA LYS A 36 -15.75 10.67 -14.88
C LYS A 36 -14.68 10.57 -13.79
N SER A 37 -15.07 10.44 -12.53
CA SER A 37 -14.16 9.93 -11.50
C SER A 37 -13.85 8.49 -11.90
N GLU A 38 -12.67 8.31 -12.49
CA GLU A 38 -12.14 7.00 -12.79
C GLU A 38 -11.85 6.33 -11.44
N ILE A 39 -12.69 5.35 -11.08
CA ILE A 39 -12.44 4.46 -9.94
C ILE A 39 -11.18 3.67 -10.31
N VAL A 40 -10.02 4.14 -9.84
CA VAL A 40 -8.76 3.43 -10.01
C VAL A 40 -8.75 2.26 -9.02
N ARG A 41 -9.26 1.10 -9.44
CA ARG A 41 -8.99 -0.17 -8.77
C ARG A 41 -7.55 -0.57 -9.13
N ILE A 42 -6.67 -0.68 -8.14
CA ILE A 42 -5.26 -1.08 -8.35
C ILE A 42 -5.06 -2.59 -8.13
N THR A 43 -5.99 -3.28 -7.50
CA THR A 43 -5.85 -4.71 -7.20
C THR A 43 -6.65 -5.58 -8.15
N ASP A 44 -5.94 -6.35 -8.98
CA ASP A 44 -6.48 -7.57 -9.59
C ASP A 44 -6.77 -8.55 -8.44
N GLU A 45 -8.04 -8.64 -8.06
CA GLU A 45 -8.55 -9.61 -7.09
C GLU A 45 -8.61 -11.01 -7.72
N THR A 46 -7.46 -11.63 -7.98
CA THR A 46 -7.32 -13.10 -8.08
C THR A 46 -5.84 -13.47 -7.94
N PHE A 47 -5.43 -13.90 -6.76
CA PHE A 47 -4.25 -14.75 -6.60
C PHE A 47 -4.76 -16.15 -6.26
N ASP A 48 -5.39 -16.78 -7.26
CA ASP A 48 -5.50 -18.23 -7.25
C ASP A 48 -4.08 -18.80 -7.30
N ASP A 49 -3.82 -19.82 -6.48
CA ASP A 49 -2.67 -20.71 -6.57
C ASP A 49 -2.76 -21.47 -7.91
N ASP A 50 -2.53 -20.77 -9.02
CA ASP A 50 -2.62 -21.34 -10.34
C ASP A 50 -1.30 -22.09 -10.58
N HIS A 51 -1.36 -23.41 -10.41
CA HIS A 51 -0.34 -24.39 -10.82
C HIS A 51 -0.08 -24.40 -12.34
N ARG A 52 -0.18 -23.27 -13.03
CA ARG A 52 0.06 -23.17 -14.46
C ARG A 52 1.52 -22.81 -14.69
N GLU A 53 2.24 -23.80 -15.20
CA GLU A 53 3.54 -23.66 -15.85
C GLU A 53 3.48 -22.51 -16.88
N VAL A 54 3.95 -21.32 -16.50
CA VAL A 54 4.14 -20.21 -17.44
C VAL A 54 5.61 -20.21 -17.84
N ASP A 55 5.86 -20.72 -19.06
CA ASP A 55 7.14 -20.74 -19.81
C ASP A 55 8.41 -20.50 -18.98
N GLU A 56 8.74 -21.51 -18.18
CA GLU A 56 9.86 -21.57 -17.24
C GLU A 56 11.25 -21.64 -17.90
N VAL A 57 11.33 -21.65 -19.23
CA VAL A 57 12.50 -22.19 -19.93
C VAL A 57 13.58 -21.14 -20.24
N GLU A 58 13.22 -19.86 -20.37
CA GLU A 58 14.17 -18.83 -20.84
C GLU A 58 14.83 -18.03 -19.69
N THR A 59 14.07 -17.69 -18.64
CA THR A 59 14.58 -16.99 -17.46
C THR A 59 15.37 -17.91 -16.52
N ASN A 60 14.98 -19.18 -16.42
CA ASN A 60 15.70 -20.17 -15.60
C ASN A 60 17.06 -20.55 -16.20
N LYS A 61 17.22 -20.58 -17.53
CA LYS A 61 18.49 -20.97 -18.16
C LYS A 61 19.62 -19.96 -17.91
N ILE A 62 19.32 -18.67 -17.95
CA ILE A 62 20.32 -17.62 -17.72
C ILE A 62 20.71 -17.58 -16.23
N SER A 63 19.74 -17.77 -15.34
CA SER A 63 19.95 -17.85 -13.90
C SER A 63 20.77 -19.10 -13.51
N ASP A 64 20.44 -20.27 -14.04
CA ASP A 64 21.11 -21.53 -13.72
C ASP A 64 22.58 -21.57 -14.17
N ASP A 65 22.92 -20.98 -15.33
CA ASP A 65 24.27 -21.03 -15.87
C ASP A 65 25.25 -20.15 -15.08
N MET A 66 24.80 -19.00 -14.55
CA MET A 66 25.61 -18.15 -13.67
C MET A 66 25.67 -18.68 -12.24
N ILE A 67 24.58 -19.26 -11.72
CA ILE A 67 24.54 -19.93 -10.41
C ILE A 67 25.50 -21.14 -10.38
N LYS A 68 25.56 -21.92 -11.46
CA LYS A 68 26.51 -23.04 -11.59
C LYS A 68 27.96 -22.59 -11.52
N LYS A 69 28.29 -21.38 -11.99
CA LYS A 69 29.67 -20.84 -11.90
C LYS A 69 30.04 -20.44 -10.47
N LEU A 70 29.12 -19.87 -9.70
CA LEU A 70 29.35 -19.48 -8.31
C LEU A 70 29.53 -20.69 -7.35
N LEU A 71 28.87 -21.82 -7.63
CA LEU A 71 28.98 -23.06 -6.84
C LEU A 71 30.34 -23.77 -6.99
N ILE A 72 31.13 -23.46 -8.02
CA ILE A 72 32.38 -24.18 -8.34
C ILE A 72 33.62 -23.57 -7.65
N CYS A 73 33.60 -22.32 -7.18
CA CYS A 73 34.83 -21.62 -6.76
C CYS A 73 35.13 -21.54 -5.25
N ASN A 74 34.32 -22.15 -4.37
CA ASN A 74 34.58 -22.10 -2.92
C ASN A 74 35.67 -23.09 -2.45
N LYS A 75 36.94 -22.81 -2.79
CA LYS A 75 38.13 -23.25 -2.06
C LYS A 75 39.27 -22.24 -2.22
N ASN A 76 39.48 -21.36 -1.22
CA ASN A 76 40.74 -21.18 -0.47
C ASN A 76 40.83 -19.84 0.29
N ASP A 77 41.06 -19.99 1.59
CA ASP A 77 41.70 -19.19 2.66
C ASP A 77 42.06 -17.68 2.53
N ALA A 78 41.52 -16.94 3.50
CA ALA A 78 42.11 -16.00 4.47
C ALA A 78 43.38 -15.17 4.16
N THR A 79 43.29 -13.83 4.29
CA THR A 79 44.12 -13.00 5.22
C THR A 79 43.64 -11.53 5.29
N GLU A 80 43.70 -10.94 6.49
CA GLU A 80 43.37 -9.53 6.79
C GLU A 80 44.51 -8.56 6.42
N ILE A 81 44.23 -7.44 5.72
CA ILE A 81 44.92 -6.13 5.85
C ILE A 81 43.95 -4.98 5.50
N LYS A 82 43.93 -3.93 6.34
CA LYS A 82 43.18 -2.67 6.16
C LYS A 82 43.90 -1.71 5.21
N ASP A 83 43.38 -1.61 4.01
CA ASP A 83 43.31 -0.48 3.08
C ASP A 83 42.31 -0.98 2.05
N ASN A 84 41.21 -0.27 1.74
CA ASN A 84 40.14 -0.80 0.87
C ASN A 84 40.76 -1.47 -0.36
N PRO A 85 40.82 -2.81 -0.41
CA PRO A 85 41.59 -3.47 -1.44
C PRO A 85 40.87 -3.21 -2.77
N PRO A 86 41.60 -3.14 -3.89
CA PRO A 86 40.95 -3.14 -5.19
C PRO A 86 39.99 -4.33 -5.24
N LYS A 87 38.72 -4.05 -5.58
CA LYS A 87 37.65 -5.05 -5.57
C LYS A 87 38.13 -6.29 -6.32
N THR A 88 37.99 -7.47 -5.72
CA THR A 88 38.33 -8.72 -6.40
C THR A 88 37.39 -8.92 -7.59
N PRO A 89 37.79 -9.69 -8.63
CA PRO A 89 36.90 -9.99 -9.76
C PRO A 89 35.53 -10.55 -9.30
N GLU A 90 35.53 -11.38 -8.26
CA GLU A 90 34.33 -11.94 -7.63
C GLU A 90 33.41 -10.86 -7.02
N GLN A 91 33.99 -9.83 -6.40
CA GLN A 91 33.22 -8.71 -5.85
C GLN A 91 32.63 -7.83 -6.94
N LEU A 92 33.29 -7.71 -8.09
CA LEU A 92 32.77 -6.97 -9.25
C LEU A 92 31.59 -7.72 -9.89
N GLU A 93 31.70 -9.03 -10.07
CA GLU A 93 30.60 -9.87 -10.59
C GLU A 93 29.38 -9.87 -9.66
N GLU A 94 29.61 -9.95 -8.34
CA GLU A 94 28.53 -9.86 -7.36
C GLU A 94 27.85 -8.48 -7.38
N GLU A 95 28.61 -7.39 -7.54
CA GLU A 95 28.06 -6.04 -7.62
C GLU A 95 27.24 -5.84 -8.91
N GLU A 96 27.69 -6.35 -10.05
CA GLU A 96 26.92 -6.35 -11.30
C GLU A 96 25.60 -7.12 -11.14
N LEU A 97 25.64 -8.30 -10.52
CA LEU A 97 24.45 -9.09 -10.22
C LEU A 97 23.48 -8.33 -9.31
N LEU A 98 23.96 -7.68 -8.25
CA LEU A 98 23.12 -6.88 -7.36
C LEU A 98 22.48 -5.69 -8.10
N GLN A 99 23.18 -5.08 -9.05
CA GLN A 99 22.60 -4.03 -9.90
C GLN A 99 21.51 -4.57 -10.84
N GLU A 100 21.66 -5.79 -11.36
CA GLU A 100 20.61 -6.42 -12.14
C GLU A 100 19.40 -6.78 -11.29
N ILE A 101 19.60 -7.33 -10.10
CA ILE A 101 18.54 -7.67 -9.15
C ILE A 101 17.77 -6.41 -8.74
N ALA A 102 18.47 -5.30 -8.47
CA ALA A 102 17.85 -4.03 -8.07
C ALA A 102 16.88 -3.47 -9.14
N LYS A 103 17.08 -3.80 -10.42
CA LYS A 103 16.18 -3.40 -11.53
C LYS A 103 14.92 -4.26 -11.60
N ARG A 104 14.88 -5.41 -10.93
CA ARG A 104 13.75 -6.34 -11.00
C ARG A 104 12.59 -5.85 -10.12
N PRO A 105 11.34 -6.02 -10.59
CA PRO A 105 10.15 -5.75 -9.77
C PRO A 105 10.05 -6.72 -8.59
N LEU A 106 9.41 -6.32 -7.49
CA LEU A 106 9.26 -7.15 -6.28
C LEU A 106 8.45 -8.43 -6.57
N GLU A 107 7.57 -8.37 -7.55
CA GLU A 107 6.73 -9.49 -8.01
C GLU A 107 7.57 -10.62 -8.62
N SER A 108 8.79 -10.33 -9.08
CA SER A 108 9.69 -11.35 -9.65
C SER A 108 10.20 -12.37 -8.62
N PHE A 109 10.07 -12.07 -7.32
CA PHE A 109 10.54 -12.92 -6.23
C PHE A 109 9.47 -13.91 -5.73
N LYS A 110 8.23 -13.84 -6.22
CA LYS A 110 7.09 -14.62 -5.69
C LYS A 110 7.28 -16.14 -5.71
N ASN A 111 8.08 -16.65 -6.63
CA ASN A 111 8.34 -18.09 -6.82
C ASN A 111 9.71 -18.52 -6.28
N MET A 112 10.37 -17.69 -5.46
CA MET A 112 11.70 -17.98 -4.93
C MET A 112 11.70 -18.76 -3.62
N LYS A 113 10.54 -19.28 -3.19
CA LYS A 113 10.39 -19.99 -1.92
C LYS A 113 11.39 -21.15 -1.78
N ASP A 114 11.45 -22.01 -2.77
CA ASP A 114 12.15 -23.30 -2.69
C ASP A 114 13.58 -23.27 -3.26
N ILE A 115 14.13 -22.08 -3.52
CA ILE A 115 15.51 -21.97 -4.02
C ILE A 115 16.51 -22.25 -2.89
N PRO A 116 17.69 -22.81 -3.20
CA PRO A 116 18.72 -23.05 -2.18
C PRO A 116 19.15 -21.78 -1.45
N ASP A 117 19.30 -21.89 -0.13
CA ASP A 117 19.67 -20.78 0.78
C ASP A 117 20.94 -20.03 0.36
N ALA A 118 21.92 -20.73 -0.21
CA ALA A 118 23.16 -20.12 -0.70
C ALA A 118 22.90 -19.09 -1.82
N ILE A 119 21.92 -19.37 -2.69
CA ILE A 119 21.51 -18.50 -3.79
C ILE A 119 20.59 -17.40 -3.24
N ALA A 120 19.58 -17.79 -2.43
CA ALA A 120 18.62 -16.85 -1.87
C ALA A 120 19.29 -15.72 -1.06
N LYS A 121 20.38 -16.01 -0.35
CA LYS A 121 21.17 -15.01 0.38
C LYS A 121 21.70 -13.88 -0.50
N VAL A 122 22.03 -14.14 -1.76
CA VAL A 122 22.51 -13.12 -2.70
C VAL A 122 21.38 -12.16 -3.04
N TYR A 123 20.21 -12.70 -3.38
CA TYR A 123 19.00 -11.91 -3.65
C TYR A 123 18.52 -11.14 -2.41
N TYR A 124 18.65 -11.73 -1.23
CA TYR A 124 18.20 -11.12 0.02
C TYR A 124 18.96 -9.84 0.36
N LYS A 125 20.20 -9.68 -0.10
CA LYS A 125 20.95 -8.41 0.03
C LYS A 125 20.20 -7.24 -0.60
N ASP A 126 19.53 -7.45 -1.73
CA ASP A 126 18.70 -6.42 -2.38
C ASP A 126 17.43 -6.13 -1.56
N ILE A 127 16.81 -7.15 -0.96
CA ILE A 127 15.63 -6.97 -0.10
C ILE A 127 15.99 -6.13 1.13
N THR A 128 17.13 -6.41 1.78
CA THR A 128 17.63 -5.58 2.88
C THR A 128 17.91 -4.13 2.44
N ARG A 129 18.42 -3.92 1.22
CA ARG A 129 18.59 -2.56 0.67
C ARG A 129 17.24 -1.85 0.52
N ARG A 130 16.23 -2.54 -0.03
CA ARG A 130 14.87 -1.98 -0.22
C ARG A 130 14.19 -1.64 1.10
N TRP A 131 14.37 -2.43 2.16
CA TRP A 131 13.88 -2.09 3.50
C TRP A 131 14.44 -0.76 4.00
N LYS A 132 15.76 -0.55 3.89
CA LYS A 132 16.41 0.72 4.28
C LYS A 132 15.90 1.92 3.47
N GLU A 133 15.66 1.72 2.19
CA GLU A 133 15.06 2.77 1.34
C GLU A 133 13.63 3.08 1.78
N SER A 134 12.85 2.06 2.10
CA SER A 134 11.48 2.20 2.61
C SER A 134 11.42 2.92 3.96
N GLU A 135 12.39 2.73 4.87
CA GLU A 135 12.48 3.52 6.12
C GLU A 135 12.61 5.02 5.85
N ALA A 136 13.41 5.40 4.85
CA ALA A 136 13.54 6.80 4.45
C ALA A 136 12.20 7.33 3.90
N ARG A 137 11.49 6.53 3.11
CA ARG A 137 10.17 6.88 2.56
C ARG A 137 9.11 7.12 3.64
N ILE A 138 9.15 6.42 4.77
CA ILE A 138 8.25 6.69 5.90
C ILE A 138 8.39 8.14 6.34
N LYS A 139 9.63 8.57 6.64
CA LYS A 139 9.91 9.94 7.12
C LYS A 139 9.52 11.00 6.10
N GLU A 140 9.76 10.74 4.82
CA GLU A 140 9.32 11.61 3.74
C GLU A 140 7.79 11.73 3.68
N THR A 141 7.08 10.61 3.89
CA THR A 141 5.61 10.57 3.88
C THR A 141 5.01 11.24 5.11
N GLU A 142 5.57 11.04 6.30
CA GLU A 142 5.18 11.76 7.53
C GLU A 142 5.33 13.28 7.35
N SER A 143 6.47 13.71 6.79
CA SER A 143 6.72 15.12 6.48
C SER A 143 5.75 15.65 5.43
N LEU A 144 5.41 14.85 4.42
CA LEU A 144 4.45 15.20 3.38
C LEU A 144 3.07 15.46 3.99
N LEU A 145 2.54 14.52 4.78
CA LEU A 145 1.24 14.63 5.44
C LEU A 145 1.19 15.84 6.38
N SER A 146 2.23 16.06 7.17
CA SER A 146 2.34 17.18 8.10
C SER A 146 2.39 18.55 7.41
N SER A 147 2.73 18.61 6.12
CA SER A 147 2.83 19.85 5.36
C SER A 147 1.51 20.34 4.79
N VAL A 148 0.50 19.47 4.73
CA VAL A 148 -0.80 19.78 4.12
C VAL A 148 -1.61 20.68 5.05
N LYS A 149 -2.15 21.77 4.49
CA LYS A 149 -2.97 22.72 5.23
C LYS A 149 -4.44 22.44 5.00
N TYR A 150 -5.21 22.44 6.07
CA TYR A 150 -6.64 22.23 6.07
C TYR A 150 -7.33 23.17 7.06
N GLU A 151 -8.64 23.34 6.91
CA GLU A 151 -9.47 24.11 7.84
C GLU A 151 -9.93 23.20 8.99
N ASP A 152 -10.10 23.76 10.20
CA ASP A 152 -10.57 23.01 11.36
C ASP A 152 -11.98 22.44 11.12
N ARG A 153 -12.18 21.16 11.42
CA ARG A 153 -13.41 20.38 11.19
C ARG A 153 -13.85 20.31 9.74
N SER A 154 -12.87 20.32 8.83
CA SER A 154 -13.11 20.18 7.39
C SER A 154 -13.12 18.71 6.95
N LEU A 155 -13.60 18.47 5.74
CA LEU A 155 -13.50 17.14 5.13
C LEU A 155 -12.07 16.77 4.80
N GLU A 156 -11.24 17.77 4.53
CA GLU A 156 -9.81 17.67 4.30
C GLU A 156 -9.09 17.17 5.55
N GLU A 157 -9.51 17.60 6.74
CA GLU A 157 -9.00 17.06 8.01
C GLU A 157 -9.29 15.55 8.14
N ASP A 158 -10.54 15.11 7.95
CA ASP A 158 -10.95 13.68 7.99
C ASP A 158 -10.16 12.84 6.97
N ARG A 159 -9.93 13.37 5.76
CA ARG A 159 -9.14 12.70 4.74
C ARG A 159 -7.68 12.53 5.15
N LEU A 160 -7.07 13.57 5.73
CA LEU A 160 -5.68 13.50 6.20
C LEU A 160 -5.52 12.56 7.38
N GLU A 161 -6.50 12.52 8.29
CA GLU A 161 -6.51 11.57 9.41
C GLU A 161 -6.47 10.13 8.89
N ILE A 162 -7.31 9.79 7.91
CA ILE A 162 -7.37 8.44 7.33
C ILE A 162 -6.11 8.11 6.51
N LEU A 163 -5.49 9.10 5.85
CA LEU A 163 -4.19 8.90 5.21
C LEU A 163 -3.08 8.65 6.23
N GLY A 164 -3.14 9.29 7.40
CA GLY A 164 -2.28 9.00 8.55
C GLY A 164 -2.47 7.56 9.04
N GLU A 165 -3.72 7.13 9.23
CA GLU A 165 -4.03 5.74 9.58
C GLU A 165 -3.50 4.74 8.54
N LEU A 166 -3.60 5.06 7.24
CA LEU A 166 -3.04 4.23 6.18
C LEU A 166 -1.50 4.14 6.27
N LEU A 167 -0.81 5.22 6.63
CA LEU A 167 0.65 5.20 6.84
C LEU A 167 1.03 4.38 8.07
N ASP A 168 0.30 4.52 9.17
CA ASP A 168 0.50 3.71 10.38
C ASP A 168 0.34 2.22 10.04
N LYS A 169 -0.69 1.89 9.25
CA LYS A 169 -0.89 0.53 8.74
C LYS A 169 0.22 0.10 7.80
N ALA A 170 0.67 0.93 6.86
CA ALA A 170 1.81 0.60 6.00
C ALA A 170 3.06 0.24 6.84
N THR A 171 3.29 0.97 7.94
CA THR A 171 4.44 0.80 8.83
C THR A 171 4.41 -0.51 9.62
N GLN A 172 3.25 -1.15 9.82
CA GLN A 172 3.18 -2.49 10.41
C GLN A 172 3.95 -3.56 9.62
N SER A 173 4.21 -3.32 8.33
CA SER A 173 5.14 -4.15 7.54
C SER A 173 6.52 -4.28 8.20
N PHE A 174 7.01 -3.21 8.82
CA PHE A 174 8.30 -3.20 9.52
C PHE A 174 8.24 -3.95 10.83
N GLU A 175 7.17 -3.78 11.60
CA GLU A 175 6.97 -4.51 12.86
C GLU A 175 7.00 -6.03 12.62
N ILE A 176 6.31 -6.50 11.58
CA ILE A 176 6.31 -7.92 11.18
C ILE A 176 7.70 -8.36 10.73
N TYR A 177 8.37 -7.56 9.90
CA TYR A 177 9.74 -7.84 9.46
C TYR A 177 10.70 -7.99 10.65
N GLU A 178 10.69 -7.03 11.58
CA GLU A 178 11.54 -7.01 12.77
C GLU A 178 11.27 -8.19 13.71
N GLU A 179 10.00 -8.54 13.92
CA GLU A 179 9.62 -9.69 14.76
C GLU A 179 10.19 -11.01 14.24
N HIS A 180 10.29 -11.14 12.91
CA HIS A 180 10.79 -12.34 12.25
C HIS A 180 12.27 -12.26 11.89
N GLU A 181 12.95 -11.11 12.02
CA GLU A 181 14.36 -10.91 11.62
C GLU A 181 15.29 -11.95 12.26
N ASN A 182 15.14 -12.21 13.56
CA ASN A 182 16.01 -13.11 14.31
C ASN A 182 15.56 -14.58 14.27
N ARG A 183 14.46 -14.88 13.59
CA ARG A 183 13.94 -16.26 13.47
C ARG A 183 14.67 -17.03 12.40
N LYS A 184 14.84 -18.35 12.63
CA LYS A 184 15.44 -19.26 11.66
C LYS A 184 14.43 -19.63 10.57
N VAL A 185 14.22 -18.71 9.65
CA VAL A 185 13.38 -18.88 8.46
C VAL A 185 14.28 -18.99 7.23
N PRO A 186 14.09 -19.98 6.34
CA PRO A 186 14.85 -20.11 5.10
C PRO A 186 14.85 -18.82 4.28
N TYR A 187 15.96 -18.52 3.59
CA TYR A 187 16.07 -17.27 2.84
C TYR A 187 15.12 -17.21 1.66
N GLY A 188 14.84 -18.33 0.98
CA GLY A 188 13.84 -18.38 -0.09
C GLY A 188 12.44 -18.00 0.41
N HIS A 189 12.07 -18.48 1.61
CA HIS A 189 10.82 -18.10 2.28
C HIS A 189 10.81 -16.61 2.61
N ARG A 190 11.91 -16.08 3.18
CA ARG A 190 12.05 -14.65 3.47
C ARG A 190 11.89 -13.78 2.24
N LEU A 191 12.51 -14.15 1.11
CA LEU A 191 12.37 -13.42 -0.14
C LEU A 191 10.90 -13.25 -0.52
N VAL A 192 10.11 -14.33 -0.50
CA VAL A 192 8.69 -14.28 -0.86
C VAL A 192 7.88 -13.44 0.13
N LEU A 193 8.10 -13.64 1.43
CA LEU A 193 7.29 -13.00 2.47
C LEU A 193 7.63 -11.52 2.64
N GLU A 194 8.91 -11.16 2.68
CA GLU A 194 9.35 -9.78 2.86
C GLU A 194 9.10 -8.94 1.60
N THR A 195 9.21 -9.51 0.40
CA THR A 195 8.81 -8.79 -0.82
C THR A 195 7.32 -8.51 -0.83
N ARG A 196 6.49 -9.42 -0.30
CA ARG A 196 5.04 -9.19 -0.16
C ARG A 196 4.74 -8.06 0.82
N LEU A 197 5.43 -7.98 1.96
CA LEU A 197 5.33 -6.83 2.87
C LEU A 197 5.73 -5.53 2.17
N LEU A 198 6.87 -5.53 1.49
CA LEU A 198 7.36 -4.36 0.74
C LEU A 198 6.39 -3.92 -0.36
N ILE A 199 5.70 -4.85 -1.05
CA ILE A 199 4.67 -4.51 -2.05
C ILE A 199 3.51 -3.77 -1.38
N VAL A 200 2.96 -4.30 -0.29
CA VAL A 200 1.84 -3.66 0.44
C VAL A 200 2.25 -2.28 0.94
N PHE A 201 3.41 -2.18 1.59
CA PHE A 201 3.97 -0.91 2.03
C PHE A 201 4.10 0.09 0.87
N ASN A 202 4.74 -0.31 -0.23
CA ASN A 202 4.96 0.57 -1.38
C ASN A 202 3.65 1.03 -2.01
N ASN A 203 2.65 0.16 -2.10
CA ASN A 203 1.35 0.52 -2.65
C ASN A 203 0.62 1.54 -1.77
N ALA A 204 0.61 1.34 -0.45
CA ALA A 204 0.01 2.27 0.50
C ALA A 204 0.70 3.64 0.44
N VAL A 205 2.04 3.68 0.49
CA VAL A 205 2.80 4.93 0.39
C VAL A 205 2.56 5.61 -0.96
N ASN A 206 2.63 4.88 -2.08
CA ASN A 206 2.37 5.45 -3.41
C ASN A 206 0.96 6.04 -3.51
N LEU A 207 -0.05 5.41 -2.90
CA LEU A 207 -1.40 5.92 -2.85
C LEU A 207 -1.47 7.23 -2.06
N ILE A 208 -0.79 7.33 -0.91
CA ILE A 208 -0.70 8.56 -0.13
C ILE A 208 -0.10 9.68 -0.99
N TYR A 209 1.05 9.46 -1.63
CA TYR A 209 1.66 10.47 -2.52
C TYR A 209 0.73 10.90 -3.64
N LYS A 210 0.01 9.95 -4.26
CA LYS A 210 -0.94 10.24 -5.32
C LYS A 210 -2.10 11.13 -4.82
N ILE A 211 -2.70 10.78 -3.69
CA ILE A 211 -3.81 11.54 -3.12
C ILE A 211 -3.35 12.92 -2.68
N ILE A 212 -2.21 13.02 -1.97
CA ILE A 212 -1.68 14.33 -1.53
C ILE A 212 -1.29 15.22 -2.72
N GLY A 213 -0.70 14.65 -3.78
CA GLY A 213 -0.38 15.39 -5.00
C GLY A 213 -1.61 15.99 -5.69
N GLU A 214 -2.79 15.47 -5.40
CA GLU A 214 -4.06 15.89 -5.98
C GLU A 214 -5.08 16.34 -4.91
N PHE A 215 -4.60 16.66 -3.70
CA PHE A 215 -5.44 16.78 -2.50
C PHE A 215 -6.57 17.80 -2.67
N ASP A 216 -6.24 18.93 -3.29
CA ASP A 216 -7.15 20.05 -3.51
C ASP A 216 -8.20 19.81 -4.61
N LYS A 217 -8.09 18.74 -5.41
CA LYS A 217 -9.01 18.48 -6.52
C LYS A 217 -10.44 18.19 -6.06
N LEU A 218 -10.61 17.70 -4.83
CA LEU A 218 -11.92 17.35 -4.27
C LEU A 218 -12.53 18.48 -3.41
N LYS A 219 -11.94 19.67 -3.39
CA LYS A 219 -12.49 20.82 -2.66
C LYS A 219 -13.90 21.14 -3.13
N GLY A 220 -14.86 21.05 -2.22
CA GLY A 220 -16.29 21.26 -2.50
C GLY A 220 -17.00 20.08 -3.19
N ASP A 221 -16.33 18.95 -3.42
CA ASP A 221 -16.92 17.72 -3.96
C ASP A 221 -17.12 16.68 -2.84
N GLN A 222 -18.26 16.79 -2.14
CA GLN A 222 -18.61 15.88 -1.06
C GLN A 222 -18.68 14.40 -1.49
N VAL A 223 -19.13 14.13 -2.72
CA VAL A 223 -19.31 12.76 -3.21
C VAL A 223 -17.94 12.15 -3.47
N GLY A 224 -17.07 12.85 -4.19
CA GLY A 224 -15.70 12.41 -4.44
C GLY A 224 -14.92 12.18 -3.15
N VAL A 225 -15.08 13.04 -2.15
CA VAL A 225 -14.48 12.84 -0.82
C VAL A 225 -14.95 11.55 -0.16
N ASN A 226 -16.26 11.27 -0.17
CA ASN A 226 -16.80 10.06 0.44
C ASN A 226 -16.31 8.80 -0.27
N ASP A 227 -16.23 8.82 -1.61
CA ASP A 227 -15.73 7.70 -2.40
C ASP A 227 -14.24 7.43 -2.11
N GLU A 228 -13.41 8.47 -2.06
CA GLU A 228 -11.99 8.34 -1.69
C GLU A 228 -11.83 7.78 -0.27
N ARG A 229 -12.66 8.26 0.67
CA ARG A 229 -12.63 7.79 2.05
C ARG A 229 -12.96 6.31 2.17
N ASP A 230 -13.98 5.85 1.45
CA ASP A 230 -14.37 4.44 1.45
C ASP A 230 -13.30 3.57 0.78
N GLN A 231 -12.64 4.08 -0.27
CA GLN A 231 -11.47 3.43 -0.86
C GLN A 231 -10.32 3.32 0.14
N LEU A 232 -9.95 4.41 0.82
CA LEU A 232 -8.87 4.39 1.81
C LEU A 232 -9.12 3.39 2.94
N ARG A 233 -10.37 3.30 3.41
CA ARG A 233 -10.76 2.30 4.41
C ARG A 233 -10.70 0.86 3.87
N TYR A 234 -10.98 0.66 2.58
CA TYR A 234 -10.76 -0.63 1.95
C TYR A 234 -9.26 -0.98 1.92
N GLU A 235 -8.40 -0.05 1.54
CA GLU A 235 -6.95 -0.25 1.51
C GLU A 235 -6.37 -0.56 2.90
N ILE A 236 -6.82 0.14 3.94
CA ILE A 236 -6.44 -0.16 5.34
C ILE A 236 -6.79 -1.61 5.71
N ARG A 237 -8.00 -2.07 5.37
CA ARG A 237 -8.42 -3.45 5.63
C ARG A 237 -7.65 -4.47 4.79
N TYR A 238 -7.31 -4.10 3.56
CA TYR A 238 -6.48 -4.93 2.69
C TYR A 238 -5.08 -5.14 3.29
N CYS A 239 -4.45 -4.08 3.80
CA CYS A 239 -3.19 -4.18 4.54
C CYS A 239 -3.31 -5.19 5.69
N ASP A 240 -4.34 -5.06 6.54
CA ASP A 240 -4.56 -5.98 7.68
C ASP A 240 -4.70 -7.45 7.25
N ALA A 241 -5.44 -7.70 6.16
CA ALA A 241 -5.63 -9.04 5.63
C ALA A 241 -4.30 -9.65 5.16
N VAL A 242 -3.52 -8.90 4.37
CA VAL A 242 -2.23 -9.37 3.86
C VAL A 242 -1.22 -9.57 4.99
N TYR A 243 -1.19 -8.67 5.97
CA TYR A 243 -0.29 -8.80 7.12
C TYR A 243 -0.58 -10.02 7.97
N THR A 244 -1.85 -10.30 8.22
CA THR A 244 -2.26 -11.51 8.94
C THR A 244 -1.78 -12.75 8.19
N GLU A 245 -1.99 -12.80 6.88
CA GLU A 245 -1.58 -13.93 6.05
C GLU A 245 -0.06 -14.10 6.00
N VAL A 246 0.68 -13.01 5.77
CA VAL A 246 2.15 -13.04 5.70
C VAL A 246 2.75 -13.43 7.05
N HIS A 247 2.22 -12.87 8.14
CA HIS A 247 2.66 -13.18 9.48
C HIS A 247 2.42 -14.66 9.82
N GLU A 248 1.26 -15.22 9.46
CA GLU A 248 0.98 -16.65 9.59
C GLU A 248 1.98 -17.51 8.79
N ARG A 249 2.28 -17.14 7.55
CA ARG A 249 3.25 -17.87 6.71
C ARG A 249 4.68 -17.79 7.26
N PHE A 250 5.06 -16.69 7.89
CA PHE A 250 6.33 -16.61 8.63
C PHE A 250 6.36 -17.62 9.78
N LEU A 251 5.28 -17.69 10.57
CA LEU A 251 5.17 -18.66 11.68
C LEU A 251 5.21 -20.11 11.16
N LYS A 252 4.47 -20.42 10.10
CA LYS A 252 4.50 -21.74 9.45
C LYS A 252 5.91 -22.10 8.98
N SER A 253 6.61 -21.16 8.36
CA SER A 253 8.02 -21.37 7.95
C SER A 253 8.95 -21.65 9.11
N TYR A 254 8.81 -20.88 10.18
CA TYR A 254 9.63 -21.02 11.38
C TYR A 254 9.37 -22.34 12.12
N LEU A 255 8.13 -22.83 12.08
CA LEU A 255 7.70 -24.09 12.68
C LEU A 255 7.80 -25.29 11.74
N GLU A 256 8.34 -25.11 10.52
CA GLU A 256 8.44 -26.15 9.48
C GLU A 256 7.08 -26.78 9.11
N MET A 257 6.01 -25.97 9.13
CA MET A 257 4.66 -26.34 8.74
C MET A 257 4.37 -26.02 7.27
N GLU A 258 3.39 -26.73 6.70
CA GLU A 258 2.88 -26.45 5.35
C GLU A 258 2.25 -25.05 5.28
N TRP A 259 2.47 -24.39 4.14
CA TRP A 259 1.99 -23.03 3.87
C TRP A 259 0.54 -23.02 3.44
#